data_AF-F0Y6G2-F1
#
_entry.id   AF-F0Y6G2-F1
#
_cell.length_a   1.000
_cell.length_b   1.000
_cell.length_c   1.000
_cell.angle_alpha   90.00
_cell.angle_beta   90.00
_cell.angle_gamma   90.00
#
_symmetry.space_group_name_H-M   'P 1'
#
loop_
_entity.id
_entity.type
_entity.pdbx_description
1 polymer ?
#
loop_
_entity_poly.entity_id
_entity_poly.type
_entity_poly.pdbx_seq_one_letter_code
_entity_poly.pdbx_strand_id
1 'polypeptide(L)'
;MSRPRTCSMARAIAALLTCQMAGAITLTTRGRVAGMTAVDLHRFLATPANWPDVVASSVGVEGPTTQKPLTRGASVDELFGLPPILPLSVTWTCAAADERSGVLDVRSPDGLEGVASDCRMLFDVRDDADGAVVDLEMSYEPAGLLATLAAPVLVVDNFLALNVLLQSAVDTTPKIDKFRDLMGALYGVAGVAHAADCLAGPSDLLTLAGAPPFYELPALGQAFALLWCLSGPAAYACARVGGRVADAGLVQYGAIECAGAGAAAAAYGGASLPNALAVQAVVAAAWVFSNSRDDA
;
A
#
# COMPACT_ATOMS: atom_id res chain seq x y z
N MET A 1 -29.50 -4.74 9.34
CA MET A 1 -28.20 -5.03 8.71
C MET A 1 -28.28 -4.63 7.24
N SER A 2 -27.87 -3.39 6.90
CA SER A 2 -27.80 -2.94 5.51
C SER A 2 -26.50 -3.47 4.90
N ARG A 3 -26.60 -4.08 3.71
CA ARG A 3 -25.40 -4.49 2.95
C ARG A 3 -24.70 -3.23 2.42
N PRO A 4 -23.36 -3.13 2.51
CA PRO A 4 -22.63 -2.05 1.86
C PRO A 4 -22.82 -2.16 0.35
N ARG A 5 -23.27 -1.07 -0.28
CA ARG A 5 -23.37 -0.97 -1.74
C ARG A 5 -21.95 -0.87 -2.29
N THR A 6 -21.44 -1.95 -2.85
CA THR A 6 -20.24 -1.91 -3.68
C THR A 6 -20.54 -1.05 -4.91
N CYS A 7 -20.00 0.17 -4.91
CA CYS A 7 -20.06 1.04 -6.08
C CYS A 7 -19.12 0.44 -7.13
N SER A 8 -19.69 -0.21 -8.14
CA SER A 8 -18.93 -0.83 -9.23
C SER A 8 -18.19 0.27 -10.01
N MET A 9 -16.87 0.31 -9.86
CA MET A 9 -15.92 1.20 -10.55
C MET A 9 -16.17 1.27 -12.08
N ALA A 10 -16.64 0.17 -12.67
CA ALA A 10 -16.96 0.09 -14.10
C ALA A 10 -18.15 0.97 -14.53
N ARG A 11 -19.12 1.27 -13.65
CA ARG A 11 -20.26 2.15 -13.98
C ARG A 11 -19.90 3.63 -13.93
N ALA A 12 -18.93 4.03 -13.11
CA ALA A 12 -18.45 5.41 -13.05
C ALA A 12 -17.69 5.80 -14.32
N ILE A 13 -16.86 4.90 -14.85
CA ILE A 13 -16.03 5.14 -16.05
C ILE A 13 -16.89 5.30 -17.31
N ALA A 14 -17.99 4.54 -17.45
CA ALA A 14 -18.83 4.56 -18.65
C ALA A 14 -19.72 5.81 -18.79
N ALA A 15 -20.06 6.51 -17.69
CA ALA A 15 -20.94 7.69 -17.72
C ALA A 15 -20.21 9.00 -18.11
N LEU A 16 -18.89 9.02 -18.04
CA LEU A 16 -18.06 10.21 -18.31
C LEU A 16 -17.84 10.50 -19.81
N LEU A 17 -18.11 9.55 -20.72
CA LEU A 17 -17.63 9.64 -22.10
C LEU A 17 -18.63 10.21 -23.13
N THR A 18 -19.87 10.55 -22.77
CA THR A 18 -20.91 10.86 -23.78
C THR A 18 -21.33 12.32 -23.94
N CYS A 19 -20.81 13.30 -23.19
CA CYS A 19 -21.19 14.70 -23.42
C CYS A 19 -20.25 15.73 -22.77
N GLN A 20 -19.06 15.98 -23.31
CA GLN A 20 -18.25 17.13 -22.88
C GLN A 20 -17.62 17.85 -24.08
N MET A 21 -18.30 18.91 -24.53
CA MET A 21 -17.69 19.99 -25.28
C MET A 21 -17.75 21.23 -24.37
N ALA A 22 -16.57 21.79 -24.04
CA ALA A 22 -16.35 23.08 -23.37
C ALA A 22 -16.87 23.25 -21.92
N GLY A 23 -16.50 22.35 -21.01
CA GLY A 23 -16.71 22.57 -19.58
C GLY A 23 -15.60 21.94 -18.74
N ALA A 24 -15.36 22.50 -17.55
CA ALA A 24 -14.46 21.92 -16.57
C ALA A 24 -14.84 20.46 -16.28
N ILE A 25 -13.83 19.60 -16.17
CA ILE A 25 -13.97 18.22 -15.71
C ILE A 25 -13.94 18.25 -14.18
N THR A 26 -14.83 17.52 -13.52
CA THR A 26 -14.85 17.38 -12.07
C THR A 26 -14.94 15.90 -11.69
N LEU A 27 -14.01 15.45 -10.87
CA LEU A 27 -13.90 14.08 -10.37
C LEU A 27 -14.07 14.10 -8.86
N THR A 28 -14.99 13.30 -8.34
CA THR A 28 -15.20 13.16 -6.90
C THR A 28 -14.78 11.78 -6.44
N THR A 29 -13.93 11.71 -5.42
CA THR A 29 -13.48 10.47 -4.79
C THR A 29 -13.68 10.57 -3.29
N ARG A 30 -14.14 9.48 -2.67
CA ARG A 30 -14.30 9.38 -1.22
C ARG A 30 -13.31 8.38 -0.66
N GLY A 31 -12.67 8.74 0.46
CA GLY A 31 -11.87 7.86 1.30
C GLY A 31 -12.36 7.90 2.74
N ARG A 32 -12.02 6.85 3.50
CA ARG A 32 -12.18 6.81 4.95
C ARG A 32 -10.83 6.49 5.55
N VAL A 33 -10.49 7.07 6.70
CA VAL A 33 -9.30 6.79 7.50
C VAL A 33 -9.75 6.36 8.88
N ALA A 34 -9.37 5.17 9.32
CA ALA A 34 -9.76 4.66 10.64
C ALA A 34 -8.87 5.26 11.74
N GLY A 35 -9.44 5.52 12.92
CA GLY A 35 -8.70 5.93 14.11
C GLY A 35 -8.15 7.38 14.10
N MET A 36 -8.40 8.15 13.05
CA MET A 36 -7.97 9.55 12.92
C MET A 36 -9.17 10.49 13.04
N THR A 37 -9.02 11.62 13.74
CA THR A 37 -10.06 12.66 13.80
C THR A 37 -10.11 13.47 12.51
N ALA A 38 -11.23 14.12 12.22
CA ALA A 38 -11.34 15.00 11.06
C ALA A 38 -10.32 16.15 11.09
N VAL A 39 -10.05 16.70 12.28
CA VAL A 39 -9.07 17.79 12.48
C VAL A 39 -7.65 17.31 12.17
N ASP A 40 -7.27 16.12 12.64
CA ASP A 40 -5.93 15.58 12.40
C ASP A 40 -5.75 15.21 10.93
N LEU A 41 -6.77 14.60 10.30
CA LEU A 41 -6.74 14.29 8.87
C LEU A 41 -6.69 15.55 8.01
N HIS A 42 -7.46 16.58 8.36
CA HIS A 42 -7.40 17.88 7.69
C HIS A 42 -6.00 18.49 7.80
N ARG A 43 -5.42 18.52 8.99
CA ARG A 43 -4.05 19.05 9.22
C ARG A 43 -3.01 18.27 8.43
N PHE A 44 -3.14 16.95 8.37
CA PHE A 44 -2.28 16.07 7.58
C PHE A 44 -2.35 16.43 6.09
N LEU A 45 -3.56 16.49 5.52
CA LEU A 45 -3.78 16.85 4.11
C LEU A 45 -3.38 18.30 3.80
N ALA A 46 -3.53 19.22 4.75
CA ALA A 46 -3.13 20.61 4.59
C ALA A 46 -1.62 20.81 4.63
N THR A 47 -0.82 19.82 5.06
CA THR A 47 0.64 19.92 5.18
C THR A 47 1.31 19.38 3.91
N PRO A 48 1.90 20.23 3.04
CA PRO A 48 2.31 19.81 1.70
C PRO A 48 3.42 18.76 1.65
N ALA A 49 4.28 18.68 2.68
CA ALA A 49 5.30 17.65 2.77
C ALA A 49 4.73 16.22 2.79
N ASN A 50 3.45 16.05 3.13
CA ASN A 50 2.77 14.75 3.14
C ASN A 50 2.20 14.34 1.76
N TRP A 51 2.10 15.26 0.80
CA TRP A 51 1.42 14.99 -0.46
C TRP A 51 2.07 13.89 -1.31
N PRO A 52 3.42 13.78 -1.39
CA PRO A 52 4.05 12.68 -2.12
C PRO A 52 3.75 11.29 -1.54
N ASP A 53 3.38 11.20 -0.26
CA ASP A 53 2.97 9.94 0.37
C ASP A 53 1.49 9.60 0.09
N VAL A 54 0.71 10.55 -0.45
CA VAL A 54 -0.73 10.42 -0.72
C VAL A 54 -1.01 10.38 -2.22
N VAL A 55 -0.35 11.20 -3.02
CA VAL A 55 -0.61 11.37 -4.45
C VAL A 55 0.42 10.55 -5.22
N ALA A 56 -0.01 9.50 -5.91
CA ALA A 56 0.92 8.54 -6.53
C ALA A 56 1.80 9.17 -7.62
N SER A 57 1.31 10.22 -8.26
CA SER A 57 2.00 10.96 -9.30
C SER A 57 2.90 12.10 -8.79
N SER A 58 2.82 12.42 -7.49
CA SER A 58 3.59 13.48 -6.83
C SER A 58 4.94 12.93 -6.35
N VAL A 59 6.02 13.62 -6.70
CA VAL A 59 7.39 13.22 -6.35
C VAL A 59 8.03 14.13 -5.31
N GLY A 60 7.39 15.26 -5.01
CA GLY A 60 7.89 16.24 -4.06
C GLY A 60 7.04 17.51 -4.05
N VAL A 61 7.17 18.29 -2.98
CA VAL A 61 6.58 19.62 -2.89
C VAL A 61 7.64 20.61 -2.42
N GLU A 62 7.75 21.73 -3.11
CA GLU A 62 8.69 22.81 -2.82
C GLU A 62 7.94 24.08 -2.42
N GLY A 63 8.59 24.94 -1.64
CA GLY A 63 8.03 26.23 -1.24
C GLY A 63 8.40 26.65 0.19
N PRO A 64 7.98 27.86 0.60
CA PRO A 64 8.35 28.44 1.89
C PRO A 64 7.69 27.74 3.09
N THR A 65 6.60 26.99 2.88
CA THR A 65 5.79 26.40 3.96
C THR A 65 5.37 24.97 3.65
N THR A 66 6.32 24.07 3.40
CA THR A 66 6.02 22.64 3.14
C THR A 66 5.78 21.83 4.41
N GLN A 67 6.43 22.20 5.51
CA GLN A 67 6.40 21.46 6.79
C GLN A 67 5.26 21.86 7.74
N LYS A 68 4.35 22.73 7.28
CA LYS A 68 3.23 23.23 8.09
C LYS A 68 1.96 23.22 7.27
N PRO A 69 0.78 23.14 7.92
CA PRO A 69 -0.49 23.31 7.26
C PRO A 69 -0.53 24.62 6.47
N LEU A 70 -1.00 24.54 5.23
CA LEU A 70 -1.20 25.71 4.38
C LEU A 70 -2.20 26.66 5.03
N THR A 71 -1.90 27.95 4.95
CA THR A 71 -2.81 29.03 5.31
C THR A 71 -3.32 29.69 4.04
N ARG A 72 -4.47 30.36 4.13
CA ARG A 72 -5.05 31.07 2.99
C ARG A 72 -4.05 32.05 2.36
N GLY A 73 -3.86 31.93 1.05
CA GLY A 73 -2.94 32.73 0.25
C GLY A 73 -1.51 32.17 0.18
N ALA A 74 -1.17 31.13 0.96
CA ALA A 74 0.10 30.44 0.81
C ALA A 74 0.12 29.65 -0.50
N SER A 75 1.31 29.56 -1.11
CA SER A 75 1.54 28.80 -2.34
C SER A 75 2.69 27.80 -2.18
N VAL A 76 2.59 26.69 -2.88
CA VAL A 76 3.61 25.65 -3.00
C VAL A 76 3.66 25.12 -4.42
N ASP A 77 4.82 24.63 -4.83
CA ASP A 77 5.04 24.01 -6.12
C ASP A 77 5.07 22.50 -5.94
N GLU A 78 4.07 21.80 -6.49
CA GLU A 78 4.02 20.35 -6.49
C GLU A 78 4.69 19.80 -7.75
N LEU A 79 5.64 18.91 -7.56
CA LEU A 79 6.39 18.26 -8.62
C LEU A 79 5.73 16.93 -8.97
N PHE A 80 5.48 16.70 -10.26
CA PHE A 80 4.86 15.50 -10.79
C PHE A 80 5.76 14.80 -11.83
N GLY A 81 5.45 13.51 -12.04
CA GLY A 81 5.95 12.74 -13.18
C GLY A 81 7.16 11.87 -12.85
N LEU A 82 8.09 11.76 -13.80
CA LEU A 82 9.28 10.92 -13.69
C LEU A 82 10.54 11.77 -13.82
N PRO A 83 10.99 12.47 -12.75
CA PRO A 83 12.25 13.17 -12.78
C PRO A 83 13.41 12.21 -13.10
N PRO A 84 14.38 12.61 -13.94
CA PRO A 84 14.52 13.91 -14.61
C PRO A 84 13.89 13.99 -16.01
N ILE A 85 13.18 12.94 -16.46
CA ILE A 85 12.71 12.79 -17.85
C ILE A 85 11.53 13.71 -18.14
N LEU A 86 10.65 13.93 -17.16
CA LEU A 86 9.46 14.76 -17.34
C LEU A 86 9.09 15.47 -16.00
N PRO A 87 9.86 16.49 -15.57
CA PRO A 87 9.59 17.22 -14.35
C PRO A 87 8.44 18.21 -14.60
N LEU A 88 7.22 17.78 -14.31
CA LEU A 88 6.05 18.65 -14.35
C LEU A 88 5.95 19.37 -13.00
N SER A 89 5.53 20.63 -13.01
CA SER A 89 5.32 21.40 -11.78
C SER A 89 4.00 22.14 -11.88
N VAL A 90 3.24 22.12 -10.79
CA VAL A 90 2.00 22.89 -10.64
C VAL A 90 2.10 23.73 -9.38
N THR A 91 1.94 25.05 -9.53
CA THR A 91 1.85 25.95 -8.39
C THR A 91 0.44 25.94 -7.84
N TRP A 92 0.28 25.47 -6.60
CA TRP A 92 -0.97 25.48 -5.87
C TRP A 92 -1.03 26.64 -4.90
N THR A 93 -2.13 27.37 -4.88
CA THR A 93 -2.44 28.43 -3.90
C THR A 93 -3.62 28.02 -3.04
N CYS A 94 -3.47 28.10 -1.71
CA CYS A 94 -4.54 27.82 -0.77
C CYS A 94 -5.60 28.92 -0.79
N ALA A 95 -6.79 28.62 -1.32
CA ALA A 95 -7.94 29.51 -1.32
C ALA A 95 -8.68 29.49 0.03
N ALA A 96 -8.75 28.33 0.68
CA ALA A 96 -9.32 28.15 2.02
C ALA A 96 -8.66 26.97 2.74
N ALA A 97 -8.43 27.11 4.05
CA ALA A 97 -8.03 26.03 4.95
C ALA A 97 -8.68 26.30 6.30
N ASP A 98 -9.78 25.60 6.59
CA ASP A 98 -10.54 25.75 7.83
C ASP A 98 -10.69 24.39 8.51
N GLU A 99 -9.87 24.16 9.53
CA GLU A 99 -9.87 22.94 10.35
C GLU A 99 -11.24 22.68 10.98
N ARG A 100 -12.03 23.72 11.28
CA ARG A 100 -13.31 23.57 11.99
C ARG A 100 -14.41 23.06 11.08
N SER A 101 -14.45 23.53 9.83
CA SER A 101 -15.39 23.03 8.83
C SER A 101 -14.86 21.81 8.07
N GLY A 102 -13.58 21.48 8.24
CA GLY A 102 -12.92 20.37 7.54
C GLY A 102 -12.62 20.67 6.07
N VAL A 103 -12.68 21.94 5.66
CA VAL A 103 -12.51 22.35 4.26
C VAL A 103 -11.06 22.74 3.97
N LEU A 104 -10.49 22.18 2.90
CA LEU A 104 -9.24 22.60 2.30
C LEU A 104 -9.45 22.78 0.78
N ASP A 105 -9.29 24.00 0.26
CA ASP A 105 -9.44 24.37 -1.15
C ASP A 105 -8.11 24.93 -1.64
N VAL A 106 -7.43 24.18 -2.52
CA VAL A 106 -6.20 24.63 -3.19
C VAL A 106 -6.44 24.73 -4.69
N ARG A 107 -5.91 25.78 -5.31
CA ARG A 107 -6.19 26.14 -6.70
C ARG A 107 -4.93 26.46 -7.46
N SER A 108 -4.89 26.13 -8.73
CA SER A 108 -3.87 26.52 -9.68
C SER A 108 -4.56 27.08 -10.92
N PRO A 109 -4.75 28.41 -11.03
CA PRO A 109 -5.38 29.04 -12.19
C PRO A 109 -4.64 28.72 -13.49
N ASP A 110 -3.31 28.76 -13.45
CA ASP A 110 -2.47 28.47 -14.60
C ASP A 110 -2.36 26.95 -14.88
N GLY A 111 -2.61 26.13 -13.86
CA GLY A 111 -2.61 24.67 -13.94
C GLY A 111 -1.27 24.09 -14.38
N LEU A 112 -1.31 23.19 -15.36
CA LEU A 112 -0.15 22.57 -15.98
C LEU A 112 -0.12 22.92 -17.48
N GLU A 113 0.90 23.66 -17.90
CA GLU A 113 1.02 24.18 -19.26
C GLU A 113 0.83 23.09 -20.32
N GLY A 114 -0.08 23.34 -21.27
CA GLY A 114 -0.40 22.41 -22.36
C GLY A 114 -1.22 21.19 -21.95
N VAL A 115 -1.56 21.04 -20.66
CA VAL A 115 -2.36 19.93 -20.13
C VAL A 115 -3.67 20.43 -19.53
N ALA A 116 -3.64 21.31 -18.54
CA ALA A 116 -4.85 21.76 -17.87
C ALA A 116 -4.70 23.18 -17.30
N SER A 117 -5.78 23.94 -17.26
CA SER A 117 -5.89 25.22 -16.55
C SER A 117 -6.98 25.13 -15.48
N ASP A 118 -7.05 26.13 -14.61
CA ASP A 118 -8.08 26.25 -13.57
C ASP A 118 -8.22 24.98 -12.71
N CYS A 119 -7.08 24.37 -12.37
CA CYS A 119 -7.03 23.19 -11.54
C CYS A 119 -7.44 23.54 -10.10
N ARG A 120 -8.19 22.64 -9.45
CA ARG A 120 -8.62 22.79 -8.06
C ARG A 120 -8.74 21.44 -7.39
N MET A 121 -8.17 21.34 -6.19
CA MET A 121 -8.43 20.25 -5.25
C MET A 121 -9.20 20.81 -4.05
N LEU A 122 -10.41 20.30 -3.87
CA LEU A 122 -11.24 20.59 -2.71
C LEU A 122 -11.37 19.32 -1.87
N PHE A 123 -10.88 19.38 -0.65
CA PHE A 123 -11.09 18.35 0.36
C PHE A 123 -12.18 18.81 1.34
N ASP A 124 -13.12 17.92 1.62
CA ASP A 124 -14.12 18.06 2.66
C ASP A 124 -13.98 16.87 3.63
N VAL A 125 -13.47 17.17 4.83
CA VAL A 125 -13.12 16.19 5.85
C VAL A 125 -14.14 16.25 6.98
N ARG A 126 -14.67 15.10 7.39
CA ARG A 126 -15.70 15.00 8.43
C ARG A 126 -15.43 13.82 9.35
N ASP A 127 -15.85 13.94 10.61
CA ASP A 127 -15.78 12.83 11.55
C ASP A 127 -16.77 11.72 11.14
N ASP A 128 -16.38 10.48 11.39
CA ASP A 128 -17.15 9.27 11.20
C ASP A 128 -17.03 8.39 12.46
N ALA A 129 -17.88 7.39 12.62
CA ALA A 129 -18.06 6.66 13.89
C ALA A 129 -16.75 6.15 14.52
N ASP A 130 -15.79 5.70 13.69
CA ASP A 130 -14.49 5.16 14.13
C ASP A 130 -13.31 5.81 13.38
N GLY A 131 -13.44 7.08 12.95
CA GLY A 131 -12.37 7.77 12.23
C GLY A 131 -12.84 9.02 11.49
N ALA A 132 -12.29 9.26 10.31
CA ALA A 132 -12.63 10.39 9.47
C ALA A 132 -12.93 9.95 8.03
N VAL A 133 -13.80 10.69 7.36
CA VAL A 133 -14.09 10.54 5.93
C VAL A 133 -13.62 11.80 5.22
N VAL A 134 -13.04 11.63 4.04
CA VAL A 134 -12.62 12.72 3.16
C VAL A 134 -13.26 12.55 1.79
N ASP A 135 -13.91 13.61 1.32
CA ASP A 135 -14.34 13.77 -0.06
C ASP A 135 -13.34 14.68 -0.78
N LEU A 136 -12.68 14.17 -1.82
CA LEU A 136 -11.86 14.95 -2.75
C LEU A 136 -12.65 15.25 -4.00
N GLU A 137 -12.86 16.53 -4.28
CA GLU A 137 -13.30 17.04 -5.56
C GLU A 137 -12.09 17.65 -6.30
N MET A 138 -11.67 16.98 -7.37
CA MET A 138 -10.62 17.47 -8.28
C MET A 138 -11.29 18.02 -9.53
N SER A 139 -11.02 19.28 -9.88
CA SER A 139 -11.56 19.90 -11.09
C SER A 139 -10.51 20.64 -11.90
N TYR A 140 -10.68 20.69 -13.22
CA TYR A 140 -9.76 21.36 -14.15
C TYR A 140 -10.40 21.61 -15.52
N GLU A 141 -9.87 22.56 -16.28
CA GLU A 141 -10.18 22.79 -17.69
C GLU A 141 -9.12 22.12 -18.59
N PRO A 142 -9.49 21.15 -19.45
CA PRO A 142 -8.50 20.43 -20.26
C PRO A 142 -7.98 21.29 -21.42
N ALA A 143 -6.66 21.41 -21.56
CA ALA A 143 -5.99 22.11 -22.67
C ALA A 143 -5.84 21.23 -23.93
N GLY A 144 -6.90 20.48 -24.29
CA GLY A 144 -6.97 19.67 -25.50
C GLY A 144 -7.35 18.20 -25.27
N LEU A 145 -7.21 17.40 -26.35
CA LEU A 145 -7.68 16.01 -26.36
C LEU A 145 -6.88 15.12 -25.39
N LEU A 146 -5.56 15.29 -25.30
CA LEU A 146 -4.72 14.50 -24.40
C LEU A 146 -5.11 14.69 -22.93
N ALA A 147 -5.43 15.92 -22.54
CA ALA A 147 -5.90 16.23 -21.19
C ALA A 147 -7.26 15.65 -20.85
N THR A 148 -8.14 15.55 -21.85
CA THR A 148 -9.43 14.86 -21.72
C THR A 148 -9.23 13.35 -21.54
N LEU A 149 -8.28 12.77 -22.29
CA LEU A 149 -7.91 11.36 -22.18
C LEU A 149 -7.13 11.02 -20.91
N ALA A 150 -6.62 12.02 -20.18
CA ALA A 150 -5.97 11.83 -18.89
C ALA A 150 -6.98 11.63 -17.73
N ALA A 151 -8.25 12.00 -17.91
CA ALA A 151 -9.27 11.88 -16.86
C ALA A 151 -9.39 10.46 -16.27
N PRO A 152 -9.41 9.36 -17.07
CA PRO A 152 -9.39 8.00 -16.53
C PRO A 152 -8.17 7.69 -15.65
N VAL A 153 -6.99 8.23 -16.00
CA VAL A 153 -5.76 8.05 -15.20
C VAL A 153 -5.90 8.79 -13.87
N LEU A 154 -6.44 10.02 -13.89
CA LEU A 154 -6.71 10.79 -12.67
C LEU A 154 -7.77 10.13 -11.77
N VAL A 155 -8.77 9.46 -12.33
CA VAL A 155 -9.73 8.67 -11.53
C VAL A 155 -9.02 7.56 -10.77
N VAL A 156 -8.08 6.86 -11.42
CA VAL A 156 -7.30 5.79 -10.79
C VAL A 156 -6.35 6.38 -9.75
N ASP A 157 -5.66 7.47 -10.06
CA ASP A 157 -4.75 8.16 -9.15
C ASP A 157 -5.48 8.64 -7.89
N ASN A 158 -6.60 9.35 -8.02
CA ASN A 158 -7.42 9.80 -6.87
C ASN A 158 -7.94 8.63 -6.04
N PHE A 159 -8.34 7.52 -6.68
CA PHE A 159 -8.80 6.33 -5.98
C PHE A 159 -7.68 5.72 -5.13
N LEU A 160 -6.50 5.51 -5.73
CA LEU A 160 -5.33 5.00 -5.03
C LEU A 160 -4.90 5.96 -3.91
N ALA A 161 -4.91 7.25 -4.19
CA ALA A 161 -4.55 8.28 -3.23
C ALA A 161 -5.39 8.19 -1.96
N LEU A 162 -6.72 8.21 -2.08
CA LEU A 162 -7.59 8.24 -0.90
C LEU A 162 -7.86 6.88 -0.25
N ASN A 163 -7.78 5.77 -0.99
CA ASN A 163 -8.17 4.45 -0.48
C ASN A 163 -6.99 3.54 -0.16
N VAL A 164 -5.78 3.88 -0.60
CA VAL A 164 -4.57 3.06 -0.39
C VAL A 164 -3.45 3.89 0.23
N LEU A 165 -3.02 4.95 -0.44
CA LEU A 165 -1.83 5.71 -0.07
C LEU A 165 -2.07 6.55 1.18
N LEU A 166 -3.19 7.28 1.26
CA LEU A 166 -3.56 8.06 2.45
C LEU A 166 -3.61 7.19 3.70
N GLN A 167 -4.25 6.03 3.62
CA GLN A 167 -4.29 5.05 4.71
C GLN A 167 -2.88 4.63 5.12
N SER A 168 -2.01 4.33 4.17
CA SER A 168 -0.62 3.96 4.44
C SER A 168 0.19 5.11 5.06
N ALA A 169 -0.06 6.34 4.64
CA ALA A 169 0.69 7.53 5.05
C ALA A 169 0.34 8.00 6.46
N VAL A 170 -0.92 7.85 6.86
CA VAL A 170 -1.41 8.21 8.21
C VAL A 170 -1.32 7.05 9.20
N ASP A 171 -1.15 5.82 8.73
CA ASP A 171 -1.00 4.66 9.60
C ASP A 171 0.38 4.66 10.27
N THR A 172 0.38 5.10 11.52
CA THR A 172 1.55 5.19 12.40
C THR A 172 2.04 3.84 12.91
N THR A 173 1.42 2.72 12.51
CA THR A 173 1.94 1.39 12.83
C THR A 173 3.35 1.27 12.26
N PRO A 174 4.36 0.94 13.08
CA PRO A 174 5.73 0.77 12.60
C PRO A 174 5.76 -0.15 11.38
N LYS A 175 6.51 0.23 10.33
CA LYS A 175 6.54 -0.55 9.09
C LYS A 175 6.99 -1.98 9.36
N ILE A 176 7.88 -2.14 10.33
CA ILE A 176 8.31 -3.46 10.80
C ILE A 176 7.17 -4.30 11.36
N ASP A 177 6.19 -3.72 12.03
CA ASP A 177 5.04 -4.45 12.57
C ASP A 177 4.09 -4.89 11.45
N LYS A 178 3.87 -4.05 10.44
CA LYS A 178 3.12 -4.46 9.23
C LYS A 178 3.81 -5.61 8.50
N PHE A 179 5.13 -5.56 8.39
CA PHE A 179 5.93 -6.64 7.80
C PHE A 179 5.78 -7.94 8.61
N ARG A 180 5.93 -7.87 9.94
CA ARG A 180 5.75 -9.01 10.84
C ARG A 180 4.37 -9.64 10.70
N ASP A 181 3.32 -8.82 10.66
CA ASP A 181 1.94 -9.29 10.52
C ASP A 181 1.70 -9.97 9.17
N LEU A 182 2.17 -9.36 8.07
CA LEU A 182 2.05 -9.92 6.74
C LEU A 182 2.81 -11.24 6.62
N MET A 183 4.08 -11.26 6.99
CA MET A 183 4.91 -12.46 6.89
C MET A 183 4.41 -13.57 7.82
N GLY A 184 3.99 -13.23 9.03
CA GLY A 184 3.34 -14.19 9.94
C GLY A 184 2.09 -14.81 9.32
N ALA A 185 1.23 -14.02 8.69
CA ALA A 185 0.04 -14.53 8.00
C ALA A 185 0.38 -15.42 6.80
N LEU A 186 1.33 -15.01 5.96
CA LEU A 186 1.79 -15.80 4.81
C LEU A 186 2.39 -17.13 5.26
N TYR A 187 3.25 -17.13 6.28
CA TYR A 187 3.83 -18.35 6.85
C TYR A 187 2.76 -19.23 7.50
N GLY A 188 1.79 -18.65 8.20
CA GLY A 188 0.63 -19.37 8.73
C GLY A 188 -0.14 -20.13 7.67
N VAL A 189 -0.50 -19.45 6.57
CA VAL A 189 -1.21 -20.06 5.44
C VAL A 189 -0.33 -21.11 4.74
N ALA A 190 0.96 -20.81 4.53
CA ALA A 190 1.90 -21.74 3.91
C ALA A 190 2.00 -23.04 4.72
N GLY A 191 2.19 -22.97 6.04
CA GLY A 191 2.29 -24.17 6.87
C GLY A 191 1.02 -25.03 6.87
N VAL A 192 -0.17 -24.41 6.83
CA VAL A 192 -1.44 -25.15 6.67
C VAL A 192 -1.54 -25.79 5.28
N ALA A 193 -1.14 -25.08 4.22
CA ALA A 193 -1.12 -25.61 2.87
C ALA A 193 -0.12 -26.78 2.74
N HIS A 194 1.06 -26.66 3.34
CA HIS A 194 2.07 -27.73 3.38
C HIS A 194 1.55 -28.96 4.12
N ALA A 195 0.86 -28.77 5.25
CA ALA A 195 0.22 -29.87 5.98
C ALA A 195 -0.83 -30.58 5.12
N ALA A 196 -1.67 -29.81 4.41
CA ALA A 196 -2.67 -30.38 3.51
C ALA A 196 -2.02 -31.18 2.36
N ASP A 197 -0.98 -30.63 1.73
CA ASP A 197 -0.22 -31.32 0.68
C ASP A 197 0.47 -32.60 1.17
N CYS A 198 1.10 -32.57 2.36
CA CYS A 198 1.79 -33.72 2.92
C CYS A 198 0.84 -34.82 3.42
N LEU A 199 -0.28 -34.46 4.06
CA LEU A 199 -1.13 -35.41 4.81
C LEU A 199 -2.37 -35.87 4.06
N ALA A 200 -2.87 -35.06 3.13
CA ALA A 200 -4.07 -35.36 2.35
C ALA A 200 -3.82 -35.29 0.84
N GLY A 201 -2.75 -34.64 0.41
CA GLY A 201 -2.36 -34.45 -0.96
C GLY A 201 -1.27 -35.42 -1.44
N PRO A 202 -0.76 -35.21 -2.66
CA PRO A 202 0.28 -36.02 -3.27
C PRO A 202 1.70 -35.70 -2.75
N SER A 203 1.87 -34.72 -1.85
CA SER A 203 3.18 -34.20 -1.44
C SER A 203 3.96 -33.54 -2.58
N ASP A 204 3.29 -32.74 -3.40
CA ASP A 204 3.88 -32.06 -4.56
C ASP A 204 5.07 -31.17 -4.15
N LEU A 205 5.02 -30.53 -2.99
CA LEU A 205 6.12 -29.66 -2.54
C LEU A 205 7.38 -30.45 -2.17
N LEU A 206 7.21 -31.63 -1.55
CA LEU A 206 8.33 -32.51 -1.24
C LEU A 206 8.95 -33.08 -2.52
N THR A 207 8.12 -33.52 -3.47
CA THR A 207 8.59 -34.07 -4.74
C THR A 207 9.26 -33.03 -5.62
N LEU A 208 8.75 -31.80 -5.67
CA LEU A 208 9.43 -30.66 -6.31
C LEU A 208 10.77 -30.31 -5.66
N ALA A 209 10.91 -30.53 -4.35
CA ALA A 209 12.17 -30.38 -3.63
C ALA A 209 13.15 -31.55 -3.83
N GLY A 210 12.76 -32.58 -4.59
CA GLY A 210 13.53 -33.79 -4.88
C GLY A 210 13.33 -34.92 -3.87
N ALA A 211 12.50 -34.75 -2.84
CA ALA A 211 12.24 -35.75 -1.82
C ALA A 211 11.07 -36.67 -2.20
N PRO A 212 11.01 -37.91 -1.67
CA PRO A 212 9.83 -38.76 -1.79
C PRO A 212 8.57 -38.13 -1.16
N PRO A 213 7.37 -38.56 -1.55
CA PRO A 213 6.13 -38.20 -0.87
C PRO A 213 6.17 -38.48 0.63
N PHE A 214 5.36 -37.76 1.41
CA PHE A 214 5.42 -37.77 2.88
C PHE A 214 5.44 -39.18 3.48
N TYR A 215 4.52 -40.06 3.06
CA TYR A 215 4.41 -41.42 3.60
C TYR A 215 5.57 -42.36 3.21
N GLU A 216 6.39 -41.98 2.24
CA GLU A 216 7.58 -42.71 1.81
C GLU A 216 8.87 -42.21 2.49
N LEU A 217 8.81 -41.05 3.15
CA LEU A 217 9.94 -40.54 3.92
C LEU A 217 10.26 -41.48 5.11
N PRO A 218 11.54 -41.60 5.50
CA PRO A 218 11.90 -42.20 6.79
C PRO A 218 11.19 -41.49 7.95
N ALA A 219 11.00 -42.16 9.08
CA ALA A 219 10.27 -41.62 10.23
C ALA A 219 10.80 -40.24 10.70
N LEU A 220 12.12 -40.03 10.68
CA LEU A 220 12.72 -38.73 11.00
C LEU A 220 12.39 -37.65 9.95
N GLY A 221 12.32 -38.02 8.67
CA GLY A 221 11.90 -37.12 7.59
C GLY A 221 10.43 -36.72 7.72
N GLN A 222 9.55 -37.67 8.06
CA GLN A 222 8.14 -37.39 8.36
C GLN A 222 7.99 -36.43 9.55
N ALA A 223 8.70 -36.71 10.65
CA ALA A 223 8.68 -35.84 11.82
C ALA A 223 9.19 -34.42 11.48
N PHE A 224 10.23 -34.30 10.66
CA PHE A 224 10.73 -32.99 10.22
C PHE A 224 9.74 -32.27 9.30
N ALA A 225 9.11 -32.98 8.35
CA ALA A 225 8.08 -32.39 7.48
C ALA A 225 6.91 -31.85 8.29
N LEU A 226 6.46 -32.57 9.33
CA LEU A 226 5.44 -32.08 10.26
C LEU A 226 5.92 -30.86 11.05
N LEU A 227 7.17 -30.84 11.51
CA LEU A 227 7.75 -29.67 12.18
C LEU A 227 7.77 -28.43 11.26
N TRP A 228 8.12 -28.62 9.99
CA TRP A 228 8.07 -27.55 8.99
C TRP A 228 6.64 -27.08 8.69
N CYS A 229 5.66 -27.99 8.63
CA CYS A 229 4.26 -27.59 8.51
C CYS A 229 3.78 -26.78 9.72
N LEU A 230 4.21 -27.13 10.93
CA LEU A 230 3.85 -26.45 12.18
C LEU A 230 4.60 -25.13 12.39
N SER A 231 5.77 -24.94 11.78
CA SER A 231 6.55 -23.71 11.95
C SER A 231 5.81 -22.49 11.39
N GLY A 232 4.99 -22.67 10.35
CA GLY A 232 4.13 -21.62 9.78
C GLY A 232 3.11 -21.05 10.77
N PRO A 233 2.17 -21.87 11.28
CA PRO A 233 1.24 -21.48 12.32
C PRO A 233 1.92 -20.93 13.60
N ALA A 234 3.07 -21.48 13.97
CA ALA A 234 3.85 -20.95 15.08
C ALA A 234 4.36 -19.52 14.80
N ALA A 235 4.92 -19.26 13.60
CA ALA A 235 5.35 -17.93 13.20
C ALA A 235 4.19 -16.94 13.14
N TYR A 236 3.01 -17.36 12.69
CA TYR A 236 1.78 -16.55 12.76
C TYR A 236 1.43 -16.17 14.20
N ALA A 237 1.43 -17.14 15.13
CA ALA A 237 1.15 -16.89 16.53
C ALA A 237 2.18 -15.93 17.15
N CYS A 238 3.46 -16.08 16.83
CA CYS A 238 4.52 -15.15 17.23
C CYS A 238 4.29 -13.73 16.68
N ALA A 239 3.84 -13.60 15.44
CA ALA A 239 3.53 -12.30 14.84
C ALA A 239 2.42 -11.56 15.60
N ARG A 240 1.40 -12.27 16.11
CA ARG A 240 0.34 -11.68 16.95
C ARG A 240 0.83 -11.12 18.29
N VAL A 241 2.00 -11.55 18.76
CA VAL A 241 2.65 -11.01 19.96
C VAL A 241 3.47 -9.76 19.63
N GLY A 242 4.03 -9.67 18.42
CA GLY A 242 4.83 -8.54 17.96
C GLY A 242 6.27 -8.51 18.49
N GLY A 243 7.00 -7.45 18.13
CA GLY A 243 8.36 -7.19 18.58
C GLY A 243 9.34 -8.35 18.34
N ARG A 244 10.22 -8.61 19.32
CA ARG A 244 11.25 -9.66 19.21
C ARG A 244 10.68 -11.08 19.12
N VAL A 245 9.46 -11.30 19.62
CA VAL A 245 8.81 -12.63 19.53
C VAL A 245 8.42 -12.91 18.08
N ALA A 246 7.87 -11.92 17.39
CA ALA A 246 7.59 -12.01 15.96
C ALA A 246 8.86 -12.28 15.15
N ASP A 247 9.95 -11.53 15.42
CA ASP A 247 11.25 -11.74 14.75
C ASP A 247 11.77 -13.17 14.98
N ALA A 248 11.71 -13.67 16.22
CA ALA A 248 12.11 -15.03 16.54
C ALA A 248 11.28 -16.08 15.78
N GLY A 249 9.97 -15.85 15.62
CA GLY A 249 9.09 -16.71 14.82
C GLY A 249 9.50 -16.75 13.34
N LEU A 250 9.83 -15.61 12.75
CA LEU A 250 10.32 -15.53 11.36
C LEU A 250 11.66 -16.25 11.18
N VAL A 251 12.61 -16.01 12.10
CA VAL A 251 13.93 -16.67 12.10
C VAL A 251 13.78 -18.17 12.27
N GLN A 252 12.93 -18.63 13.20
CA GLN A 252 12.67 -20.05 13.41
C GLN A 252 12.08 -20.70 12.16
N TYR A 253 11.09 -20.08 11.51
CA TYR A 253 10.52 -20.59 10.27
C TYR A 253 11.60 -20.76 9.20
N GLY A 254 12.39 -19.71 8.95
CA GLY A 254 13.46 -19.74 7.94
C GLY A 254 14.56 -20.76 8.25
N ALA A 255 14.91 -20.93 9.53
CA ALA A 255 15.88 -21.94 9.95
C ALA A 255 15.38 -23.36 9.71
N ILE A 256 14.11 -23.66 10.04
CA ILE A 256 13.50 -24.97 9.82
C ILE A 256 13.38 -25.25 8.31
N GLU A 257 12.96 -24.27 7.51
CA GLU A 257 12.85 -24.41 6.07
C GLU A 257 14.21 -24.70 5.42
N CYS A 258 15.24 -23.90 5.72
CA CYS A 258 16.59 -24.11 5.20
C CYS A 258 17.20 -25.44 5.66
N ALA A 259 16.98 -25.84 6.91
CA ALA A 259 17.46 -27.13 7.41
C ALA A 259 16.77 -28.31 6.72
N GLY A 260 15.46 -28.24 6.50
CA GLY A 260 14.70 -29.25 5.77
C GLY A 260 15.11 -29.36 4.31
N ALA A 261 15.24 -28.21 3.64
CA ALA A 261 15.72 -28.14 2.27
C ALA A 261 17.16 -28.67 2.14
N GLY A 262 18.04 -28.34 3.09
CA GLY A 262 19.40 -28.86 3.14
C GLY A 262 19.45 -30.38 3.34
N ALA A 263 18.62 -30.91 4.25
CA ALA A 263 18.51 -32.35 4.47
C ALA A 263 17.97 -33.08 3.22
N ALA A 264 16.96 -32.52 2.57
CA ALA A 264 16.40 -33.07 1.32
C ALA A 264 17.45 -33.04 0.20
N ALA A 265 18.14 -31.91 0.00
CA ALA A 265 19.19 -31.79 -1.00
C ALA A 265 20.35 -32.76 -0.77
N ALA A 266 20.74 -32.98 0.49
CA ALA A 266 21.81 -33.92 0.84
C ALA A 266 21.40 -35.38 0.65
N ALA A 267 20.14 -35.74 0.93
CA ALA A 267 19.65 -37.11 0.85
C ALA A 267 19.21 -37.52 -0.57
N TYR A 268 18.63 -36.58 -1.33
CA TYR A 268 17.94 -36.88 -2.59
C TYR A 268 18.42 -36.03 -3.78
N GLY A 269 19.31 -35.06 -3.55
CA GLY A 269 19.75 -34.11 -4.57
C GLY A 269 18.76 -32.97 -4.81
N GLY A 270 18.99 -32.18 -5.86
CA GLY A 270 18.11 -31.07 -6.25
C GLY A 270 18.54 -29.68 -5.75
N ALA A 271 17.72 -28.67 -6.05
CA ALA A 271 18.00 -27.26 -5.80
C ALA A 271 17.17 -26.66 -4.64
N SER A 272 16.63 -27.50 -3.77
CA SER A 272 15.76 -27.08 -2.66
C SER A 272 16.48 -26.13 -1.70
N LEU A 273 17.73 -26.40 -1.33
CA LEU A 273 18.49 -25.53 -0.43
C LEU A 273 18.78 -24.13 -1.02
N PRO A 274 19.32 -23.98 -2.25
CA PRO A 274 19.47 -22.67 -2.88
C PRO A 274 18.15 -21.87 -2.95
N ASN A 275 17.03 -22.55 -3.25
CA ASN A 275 15.72 -21.89 -3.33
C ASN A 275 15.27 -21.38 -1.96
N ALA A 276 15.37 -22.20 -0.91
CA ALA A 276 15.05 -21.79 0.46
C ALA A 276 15.91 -20.60 0.90
N LEU A 277 17.22 -20.65 0.65
CA LEU A 277 18.14 -19.55 0.97
C LEU A 277 17.79 -18.26 0.22
N ALA A 278 17.39 -18.35 -1.05
CA ALA A 278 16.98 -17.19 -1.84
C ALA A 278 15.71 -16.54 -1.27
N VAL A 279 14.71 -17.34 -0.91
CA VAL A 279 13.49 -16.83 -0.25
C VAL A 279 13.84 -16.15 1.07
N GLN A 280 14.65 -16.80 1.92
CA GLN A 280 15.04 -16.23 3.21
C GLN A 280 15.92 -14.97 3.07
N ALA A 281 16.71 -14.85 2.01
CA ALA A 281 17.45 -13.62 1.72
C ALA A 281 16.52 -12.45 1.36
N VAL A 282 15.45 -12.71 0.57
CA VAL A 282 14.44 -11.69 0.26
C VAL A 282 13.69 -11.27 1.52
N VAL A 283 13.29 -12.23 2.36
CA VAL A 283 12.62 -11.95 3.65
C VAL A 283 13.52 -11.12 4.56
N ALA A 284 14.80 -11.49 4.68
CA ALA A 284 15.77 -10.73 5.47
C ALA A 284 15.97 -9.30 4.94
N ALA A 285 16.09 -9.12 3.62
CA ALA A 285 16.21 -7.80 3.01
C ALA A 285 14.97 -6.94 3.24
N ALA A 286 13.77 -7.52 3.10
CA ALA A 286 12.51 -6.83 3.36
C ALA A 286 12.35 -6.47 4.84
N TRP A 287 12.80 -7.33 5.76
CA TRP A 287 12.86 -7.03 7.19
C TRP A 287 13.79 -5.85 7.47
N VAL A 288 15.02 -5.85 6.92
CA VAL A 288 15.99 -4.76 7.10
C VAL A 288 15.41 -3.44 6.60
N PHE A 289 14.81 -3.45 5.40
CA PHE A 289 14.18 -2.27 4.82
C PHE A 289 13.02 -1.73 5.67
N SER A 290 12.18 -2.63 6.18
CA SER A 290 11.04 -2.26 7.03
C SER A 290 11.51 -1.72 8.38
N ASN A 291 12.61 -2.26 8.93
CA ASN A 291 13.17 -1.83 10.21
C ASN A 291 13.97 -0.52 10.11
N SER A 292 14.61 -0.22 8.97
CA SER A 292 15.46 0.97 8.82
C SER A 292 14.69 2.28 8.54
N ARG A 293 13.38 2.18 8.22
CA ARG A 293 12.55 3.32 7.80
C ARG A 293 11.60 3.83 8.89
N ASP A 294 11.70 3.29 10.09
CA ASP A 294 11.01 3.80 11.27
C ASP A 294 11.91 4.78 12.07
N ASP A 295 13.21 4.88 11.74
CA ASP A 295 14.22 5.74 12.38
C ASP A 295 14.54 7.04 11.60
N ALA A 296 13.90 7.28 10.45
CA ALA A 296 14.13 8.43 9.56
C ALA A 296 12.87 9.27 9.39
#